data_AF-A0A377TJZ1-F1
#
_entry.id   AF-A0A377TJZ1-F1
#
_cell.length_a   1.000
_cell.length_b   1.000
_cell.length_c   1.000
_cell.angle_alpha   90.00
_cell.angle_beta   90.00
_cell.angle_gamma   90.00
#
_symmetry.space_group_name_H-M   'P 1'
#
loop_
_entity.id
_entity.type
_entity.pdbx_description
1 polymer ?
#
loop_
_entity_poly.entity_id
_entity_poly.type
_entity_poly.pdbx_seq_one_letter_code
_entity_poly.pdbx_strand_id
1 'polypeptide(L)'
;MFLLARALDAISDPCMGLLADRTRSRWGKFRPWILFGAIPFGLVCVLAYSSPDLSHNGKLIYAAVTYTLLTLLYTVVNIPYCALGGVITDNPTQRISLQSWRFVLATAGGMLSTVLMMPLVNFIGGEDKALGFQGGIAVLSVIAFLMLAFCFFTTKERVEAPPSSTSMREDLRDIWRNDQWRVVGVLTILNILAVCVRGGAMMYYTTWIMGSAALFTAFLTTYCVGNLIGSALAKPLTDWKCKVSVFWWTNALLAVLSVAMFFVPMDAEITMFVFIFVIGVLHQLVTPIQWVMMSDTVDYGEWCNGKRLTGISFAGTLFVLKLGLALGGALIGWMLAGGGYDAAAKTQNSATLTIIIALFTLVPAVCYLLSAVIAKRYYTLKTPFLKK
;
A
#
# COMPACT_ATOMS: atom_id res chain seq x y z
N MET A 1 0.10 11.72 19.33
CA MET A 1 -1.04 11.22 18.52
C MET A 1 -0.60 10.17 17.49
N PHE A 2 0.22 10.50 16.49
CA PHE A 2 0.56 9.59 15.39
C PHE A 2 1.22 8.26 15.81
N LEU A 3 2.17 8.30 16.77
CA LEU A 3 2.81 7.08 17.28
C LEU A 3 1.82 6.16 18.01
N LEU A 4 0.88 6.74 18.77
CA LEU A 4 -0.14 5.98 19.50
C LEU A 4 -1.12 5.31 18.53
N ALA A 5 -1.57 6.01 17.50
CA ALA A 5 -2.40 5.42 16.44
C ALA A 5 -1.68 4.27 15.71
N ARG A 6 -0.37 4.43 15.44
CA ARG A 6 0.44 3.36 14.81
C ARG A 6 0.64 2.15 15.72
N ALA A 7 0.80 2.35 17.02
CA ALA A 7 0.88 1.26 17.99
C ALA A 7 -0.46 0.52 18.11
N LEU A 8 -1.58 1.24 18.06
CA LEU A 8 -2.91 0.63 18.05
C LEU A 8 -3.16 -0.18 16.78
N ASP A 9 -2.76 0.33 15.62
CA ASP A 9 -2.80 -0.39 14.34
C ASP A 9 -2.05 -1.74 14.40
N ALA A 10 -0.90 -1.78 15.08
CA ALA A 10 -0.11 -3.00 15.22
C ALA A 10 -0.86 -4.12 15.96
N ILE A 11 -1.80 -3.76 16.83
CA ILE A 11 -2.60 -4.69 17.63
C ILE A 11 -3.95 -4.94 16.95
N SER A 12 -4.60 -3.90 16.43
CA SER A 12 -5.92 -3.98 15.83
C SER A 12 -5.92 -4.79 14.55
N ASP A 13 -4.85 -4.73 13.75
CA ASP A 13 -4.76 -5.44 12.48
C ASP A 13 -4.88 -6.97 12.66
N PRO A 14 -4.02 -7.66 13.45
CA PRO A 14 -4.17 -9.10 13.72
C PRO A 14 -5.50 -9.48 14.37
N CYS A 15 -5.99 -8.66 15.30
CA CYS A 15 -7.28 -8.88 15.97
C CYS A 15 -8.44 -8.87 14.98
N MET A 16 -8.47 -7.89 14.08
CA MET A 16 -9.50 -7.80 13.05
C MET A 16 -9.39 -8.96 12.04
N GLY A 17 -8.17 -9.35 11.66
CA GLY A 17 -7.96 -10.54 10.82
C GLY A 17 -8.57 -11.81 11.43
N LEU A 18 -8.35 -12.03 12.72
CA LEU A 18 -8.92 -13.16 13.46
C LEU A 18 -10.45 -13.08 13.58
N LEU A 19 -10.98 -11.90 13.91
CA LEU A 19 -12.43 -11.67 14.00
C LEU A 19 -13.11 -11.97 12.67
N ALA A 20 -12.54 -11.51 11.56
CA ALA A 20 -13.04 -11.78 10.23
C ALA A 20 -13.00 -13.30 9.90
N ASP A 21 -11.89 -14.00 10.19
CA ASP A 21 -11.76 -15.44 9.94
C ASP A 21 -12.79 -16.29 10.71
N ARG A 22 -13.17 -15.84 11.91
CA ARG A 22 -14.15 -16.50 12.79
C ARG A 22 -15.60 -16.07 12.54
N THR A 23 -15.82 -15.02 11.76
CA THR A 23 -17.16 -14.51 11.47
C THR A 23 -17.96 -15.56 10.70
N ARG A 24 -19.16 -15.89 11.22
CA ARG A 24 -20.11 -16.76 10.54
C ARG A 24 -21.34 -15.95 10.19
N SER A 25 -21.59 -15.75 8.90
CA SER A 25 -22.79 -15.05 8.44
C SER A 25 -23.30 -15.68 7.14
N ARG A 26 -24.58 -15.49 6.85
CA ARG A 26 -25.19 -15.87 5.58
C ARG A 26 -24.60 -15.13 4.36
N TRP A 27 -23.84 -14.05 4.59
CA TRP A 27 -23.25 -13.23 3.55
C TRP A 27 -21.76 -13.54 3.30
N GLY A 28 -21.18 -14.48 4.07
CA GLY A 28 -19.74 -14.79 4.07
C GLY A 28 -19.03 -14.29 5.32
N LYS A 29 -17.70 -14.41 5.34
CA LYS A 29 -16.84 -14.03 6.47
C LYS A 29 -16.44 -12.56 6.42
N PHE A 30 -16.05 -12.06 5.24
CA PHE A 30 -15.44 -10.73 5.07
C PHE A 30 -16.46 -9.68 4.65
N ARG A 31 -17.42 -10.05 3.79
CA ARG A 31 -18.43 -9.13 3.23
C ARG A 31 -19.23 -8.34 4.27
N PRO A 32 -19.72 -8.92 5.39
CA PRO A 32 -20.44 -8.14 6.40
C PRO A 32 -19.62 -6.96 6.96
N TRP A 33 -18.33 -7.17 7.21
CA TRP A 33 -17.44 -6.13 7.74
C TRP A 33 -17.23 -4.99 6.74
N ILE A 34 -17.20 -5.30 5.45
CA ILE A 34 -17.08 -4.28 4.39
C ILE A 34 -18.32 -3.36 4.38
N LEU A 35 -19.53 -3.92 4.44
CA LEU A 35 -20.76 -3.13 4.38
C LEU A 35 -21.04 -2.40 5.69
N PHE A 36 -21.10 -3.13 6.81
CA PHE A 36 -21.48 -2.57 8.10
C PHE A 36 -20.36 -1.74 8.73
N GLY A 37 -19.09 -2.04 8.43
CA GLY A 37 -17.95 -1.23 8.85
C GLY A 37 -17.82 0.09 8.06
N ALA A 38 -18.30 0.13 6.81
CA ALA A 38 -18.23 1.35 5.99
C ALA A 38 -19.07 2.51 6.56
N ILE A 39 -20.21 2.21 7.22
CA ILE A 39 -21.09 3.22 7.82
C ILE A 39 -20.38 4.00 8.94
N PRO A 40 -19.91 3.36 10.04
CA PRO A 40 -19.21 4.08 11.10
C PRO A 40 -17.90 4.68 10.59
N PHE A 41 -17.22 4.04 9.64
CA PHE A 41 -16.01 4.59 9.03
C PHE A 41 -16.28 5.94 8.34
N GLY A 42 -17.32 6.02 7.49
CA GLY A 42 -17.70 7.26 6.82
C GLY A 42 -18.12 8.37 7.79
N LEU A 43 -18.86 8.04 8.85
CA LEU A 43 -19.23 9.00 9.89
C LEU A 43 -18.00 9.56 10.61
N VAL A 44 -17.07 8.69 11.00
CA VAL A 44 -15.84 9.10 11.69
C VAL A 44 -14.90 9.87 10.76
N CYS A 45 -14.86 9.57 9.46
CA CYS A 45 -14.17 10.41 8.47
C CYS A 45 -14.66 11.86 8.53
N VAL A 46 -15.97 12.08 8.55
CA VAL A 46 -16.52 13.45 8.64
C VAL A 46 -16.17 14.08 9.98
N LEU A 47 -16.35 13.36 11.10
CA LEU A 47 -16.01 13.86 12.43
C LEU A 47 -14.52 14.24 12.56
N ALA A 48 -13.61 13.47 11.96
CA ALA A 48 -12.18 13.77 11.98
C ALA A 48 -11.83 15.08 11.27
N TYR A 49 -12.66 15.53 10.34
CA TYR A 49 -12.50 16.79 9.60
C TYR A 49 -13.43 17.91 10.12
N SER A 50 -14.24 17.62 11.14
CA SER A 50 -15.00 18.65 11.85
C SER A 50 -14.10 19.34 12.88
N SER A 51 -14.15 20.68 12.93
CA SER A 51 -13.42 21.47 13.93
C SER A 51 -14.40 22.08 14.95
N PRO A 52 -14.82 21.33 15.99
CA PRO A 52 -15.71 21.86 17.01
C PRO A 52 -15.06 23.03 17.77
N ASP A 53 -15.89 23.97 18.22
CA ASP A 53 -15.42 25.11 19.00
C ASP A 53 -15.12 24.71 20.45
N LEU A 54 -13.92 24.18 20.64
CA LEU A 54 -13.39 23.75 21.94
C LEU A 54 -12.12 24.55 22.28
N SER A 55 -11.74 24.55 23.55
CA SER A 55 -10.43 25.05 23.99
C SER A 55 -9.29 24.36 23.24
N HIS A 56 -8.09 24.95 23.21
CA HIS A 56 -6.94 24.37 22.51
C HIS A 56 -6.66 22.91 22.93
N ASN A 57 -6.66 22.64 24.24
CA ASN A 57 -6.51 21.29 24.77
C ASN A 57 -7.69 20.38 24.38
N GLY A 58 -8.91 20.91 24.35
CA GLY A 58 -10.09 20.19 23.87
C GLY A 58 -9.99 19.77 22.40
N LYS A 59 -9.47 20.65 21.53
CA LYS A 59 -9.22 20.34 20.11
C LYS A 59 -8.15 19.25 19.94
N LEU A 60 -7.09 19.28 20.74
CA LEU A 60 -6.06 18.24 20.73
C LEU A 60 -6.60 16.87 21.15
N ILE A 61 -7.42 16.82 22.21
CA ILE A 61 -8.06 15.59 22.67
C ILE A 61 -9.05 15.09 21.61
N TYR A 62 -9.88 15.98 21.07
CA TYR A 62 -10.84 15.64 20.02
C TYR A 62 -10.14 15.03 18.80
N ALA A 63 -9.11 15.69 18.28
CA ALA A 63 -8.31 15.21 17.15
C ALA A 63 -7.67 13.85 17.46
N ALA A 64 -7.14 13.66 18.67
CA ALA A 64 -6.56 12.38 19.08
C ALA A 64 -7.59 11.24 19.07
N VAL A 65 -8.79 11.49 19.59
CA VAL A 65 -9.88 10.49 19.64
C VAL A 65 -10.42 10.19 18.25
N THR A 66 -10.79 11.20 17.46
CA THR A 66 -11.36 11.00 16.13
C THR A 66 -10.36 10.37 15.16
N TYR A 67 -9.09 10.77 15.21
CA TYR A 67 -8.03 10.15 14.40
C TYR A 67 -7.78 8.68 14.79
N THR A 68 -7.81 8.38 16.10
CA THR A 68 -7.67 6.99 16.57
C THR A 68 -8.85 6.14 16.14
N LEU A 69 -10.08 6.64 16.26
CA LEU A 69 -11.27 5.93 15.77
C LEU A 69 -11.23 5.74 14.25
N LEU A 70 -10.77 6.75 13.51
CA LEU A 70 -10.65 6.71 12.06
C LEU A 70 -9.71 5.58 11.61
N THR A 71 -8.54 5.48 12.23
CA THR A 71 -7.54 4.44 11.93
C THR A 71 -8.05 3.04 12.28
N LEU A 72 -8.70 2.88 13.43
CA LEU A 72 -9.30 1.59 13.82
C LEU A 72 -10.42 1.15 12.86
N LEU A 73 -11.34 2.05 12.50
CA LEU A 73 -12.43 1.74 11.57
C LEU A 73 -11.94 1.52 10.15
N TYR A 74 -10.85 2.20 9.74
CA TYR A 74 -10.17 1.90 8.50
C TYR A 74 -9.68 0.44 8.50
N THR A 75 -9.07 -0.04 9.58
CA THR A 75 -8.65 -1.45 9.71
C THR A 75 -9.83 -2.43 9.62
N VAL A 76 -10.97 -2.10 10.27
CA VAL A 76 -12.20 -2.92 10.24
C VAL A 76 -12.71 -3.17 8.82
N VAL A 77 -12.60 -2.18 7.93
CA VAL A 77 -13.02 -2.31 6.53
C VAL A 77 -11.90 -2.86 5.64
N ASN A 78 -10.68 -2.33 5.81
CA ASN A 78 -9.59 -2.55 4.88
C ASN A 78 -9.03 -3.98 4.95
N ILE A 79 -8.92 -4.58 6.13
CA ILE A 79 -8.41 -5.97 6.25
C ILE A 79 -9.36 -6.96 5.56
N PRO A 80 -10.68 -6.97 5.85
CA PRO A 80 -11.61 -7.82 5.14
C PRO A 80 -11.65 -7.56 3.64
N TYR A 81 -11.58 -6.29 3.21
CA TYR A 81 -11.52 -5.94 1.78
C TYR A 81 -10.29 -6.53 1.09
N CYS A 82 -9.12 -6.44 1.74
CA CYS A 82 -7.86 -6.98 1.23
C CYS A 82 -7.88 -8.52 1.15
N ALA A 83 -8.43 -9.18 2.17
CA ALA A 83 -8.56 -10.63 2.23
C ALA A 83 -9.60 -11.20 1.25
N LEU A 84 -10.63 -10.41 0.90
CA LEU A 84 -11.74 -10.83 0.04
C LEU A 84 -11.26 -11.42 -1.31
N GLY A 85 -10.19 -10.87 -1.88
CA GLY A 85 -9.61 -11.36 -3.14
C GLY A 85 -9.16 -12.83 -3.08
N GLY A 86 -8.76 -13.31 -1.89
CA GLY A 86 -8.35 -14.70 -1.66
C GLY A 86 -9.50 -15.69 -1.52
N VAL A 87 -10.75 -15.22 -1.43
CA VAL A 87 -11.95 -16.07 -1.25
C VAL A 87 -13.02 -15.92 -2.33
N ILE A 88 -12.86 -14.97 -3.26
CA ILE A 88 -13.75 -14.84 -4.43
C ILE A 88 -13.51 -15.95 -5.47
N THR A 89 -12.26 -16.38 -5.62
CA THR A 89 -11.82 -17.39 -6.59
C THR A 89 -10.58 -18.11 -6.07
N ASP A 90 -10.47 -19.40 -6.36
CA ASP A 90 -9.31 -20.24 -6.13
C ASP A 90 -8.32 -20.19 -7.31
N ASN A 91 -8.77 -19.75 -8.49
CA ASN A 91 -7.96 -19.73 -9.69
C ASN A 91 -6.88 -18.63 -9.64
N PRO A 92 -5.57 -18.99 -9.65
CA PRO A 92 -4.49 -18.02 -9.56
C PRO A 92 -4.49 -16.97 -10.68
N THR A 93 -4.92 -17.32 -11.90
CA THR A 93 -4.92 -16.36 -13.03
C THR A 93 -6.02 -15.32 -12.85
N GLN A 94 -7.19 -15.72 -12.38
CA GLN A 94 -8.28 -14.80 -12.06
C GLN A 94 -7.91 -13.87 -10.90
N ARG A 95 -7.20 -14.38 -9.88
CA ARG A 95 -6.68 -13.55 -8.77
C ARG A 95 -5.73 -12.46 -9.27
N ILE A 96 -4.82 -12.78 -10.20
CA ILE A 96 -3.92 -11.77 -10.79
C ILE A 96 -4.74 -10.72 -11.54
N SER A 97 -5.73 -11.14 -12.35
CA SER A 97 -6.60 -10.21 -13.07
C SER A 97 -7.33 -9.25 -12.12
N LEU A 98 -7.88 -9.79 -11.03
CA LEU A 98 -8.59 -9.03 -10.00
C LEU A 98 -7.66 -8.01 -9.33
N GLN A 99 -6.45 -8.41 -8.92
CA GLN A 99 -5.49 -7.51 -8.32
C GLN A 99 -4.97 -6.44 -9.31
N SER A 100 -4.77 -6.83 -10.58
CA SER A 100 -4.31 -5.91 -11.64
C SER A 100 -5.30 -4.76 -11.82
N TRP A 101 -6.58 -5.07 -12.05
CA TRP A 101 -7.62 -4.05 -12.19
C TRP A 101 -7.86 -3.27 -10.90
N ARG A 102 -7.78 -3.92 -9.73
CA ARG A 102 -7.89 -3.22 -8.43
C ARG A 102 -6.84 -2.12 -8.31
N PHE A 103 -5.59 -2.38 -8.71
CA PHE A 103 -4.52 -1.38 -8.62
C PHE A 103 -4.57 -0.32 -9.72
N VAL A 104 -5.05 -0.65 -10.93
CA VAL A 104 -5.37 0.37 -11.95
C VAL A 104 -6.39 1.37 -11.38
N LEU A 105 -7.52 0.87 -10.87
CA LEU A 105 -8.59 1.72 -10.35
C LEU A 105 -8.19 2.45 -9.07
N ALA A 106 -7.40 1.83 -8.19
CA ALA A 106 -6.88 2.49 -6.99
C ALA A 106 -5.94 3.66 -7.33
N THR A 107 -5.05 3.48 -8.31
CA THR A 107 -4.15 4.54 -8.77
C THR A 107 -4.94 5.67 -9.42
N ALA A 108 -5.90 5.35 -10.29
CA ALA A 108 -6.75 6.33 -10.94
C ALA A 108 -7.59 7.12 -9.91
N GLY A 109 -8.18 6.42 -8.94
CA GLY A 109 -8.94 7.03 -7.85
C GLY A 109 -8.08 7.95 -6.97
N GLY A 110 -6.84 7.57 -6.68
CA GLY A 110 -5.90 8.41 -5.92
C GLY A 110 -5.47 9.68 -6.67
N MET A 111 -5.28 9.59 -7.99
CA MET A 111 -5.04 10.78 -8.82
C MET A 111 -6.26 11.69 -8.86
N LEU A 112 -7.45 11.09 -9.06
CA LEU A 112 -8.70 11.83 -9.12
C LEU A 112 -8.98 12.56 -7.80
N SER A 113 -8.75 11.91 -6.65
CA SER A 113 -8.92 12.55 -5.35
C SER A 113 -7.94 13.71 -5.16
N THR A 114 -6.68 13.56 -5.58
CA THR A 114 -5.67 14.61 -5.47
C THR A 114 -6.04 15.85 -6.28
N VAL A 115 -6.58 15.67 -7.49
CA VAL A 115 -6.94 16.77 -8.39
C VAL A 115 -8.29 17.40 -8.01
N LEU A 116 -9.29 16.61 -7.64
CA LEU A 116 -10.65 17.10 -7.39
C LEU A 116 -10.88 17.63 -5.98
N MET A 117 -10.02 17.33 -5.01
CA MET A 117 -10.26 17.72 -3.61
C MET A 117 -10.36 19.24 -3.44
N MET A 118 -9.38 20.01 -3.93
CA MET A 118 -9.38 21.46 -3.77
C MET A 118 -10.53 22.16 -4.50
N PRO A 119 -10.85 21.81 -5.77
CA PRO A 119 -12.07 22.29 -6.42
C PRO A 119 -13.35 22.01 -5.63
N LEU A 120 -13.49 20.80 -5.06
CA LEU A 120 -14.66 20.43 -4.26
C LEU A 120 -14.74 21.23 -2.94
N VAL A 121 -13.61 21.41 -2.26
CA VAL A 121 -13.50 22.23 -1.04
C VAL A 121 -13.91 23.67 -1.32
N ASN A 122 -13.39 24.27 -2.40
CA ASN A 122 -13.72 25.64 -2.78
C ASN A 122 -15.19 25.78 -3.22
N PHE A 123 -15.75 24.77 -3.88
CA PHE A 123 -17.15 24.77 -4.31
C PHE A 123 -18.13 24.71 -3.12
N ILE A 124 -17.82 23.94 -2.08
CA ILE A 124 -18.71 23.78 -0.91
C ILE A 124 -18.46 24.87 0.13
N GLY A 125 -17.20 25.16 0.45
CA GLY A 125 -16.81 26.04 1.54
C GLY A 125 -16.67 27.50 1.17
N GLY A 126 -16.46 27.82 -0.12
CA GLY A 126 -16.11 29.19 -0.53
C GLY A 126 -14.88 29.70 0.23
N GLU A 127 -15.08 30.75 1.03
CA GLU A 127 -14.03 31.32 1.90
C GLU A 127 -13.80 30.51 3.19
N ASP A 128 -14.79 29.74 3.66
CA ASP A 128 -14.66 28.88 4.83
C ASP A 128 -14.04 27.53 4.43
N LYS A 129 -12.70 27.47 4.54
CA LYS A 129 -11.96 26.24 4.27
C LYS A 129 -12.34 25.10 5.22
N ALA A 130 -12.70 25.37 6.47
CA ALA A 130 -13.04 24.31 7.42
C ALA A 130 -14.34 23.62 6.99
N LEU A 131 -15.38 24.41 6.67
CA LEU A 131 -16.62 23.90 6.11
C LEU A 131 -16.38 23.18 4.77
N GLY A 132 -15.53 23.75 3.90
CA GLY A 132 -15.20 23.16 2.61
C GLY A 132 -14.54 21.77 2.73
N PHE A 133 -13.56 21.62 3.63
CA PHE A 133 -12.92 20.33 3.90
C PHE A 133 -13.89 19.32 4.51
N GLN A 134 -14.69 19.73 5.50
CA GLN A 134 -15.68 18.86 6.11
C GLN A 134 -16.72 18.38 5.08
N GLY A 135 -17.26 19.29 4.26
CA GLY A 135 -18.23 18.97 3.22
C GLY A 135 -17.64 18.12 2.10
N GLY A 136 -16.41 18.41 1.66
CA GLY A 136 -15.71 17.60 0.66
C GLY A 136 -15.49 16.16 1.15
N ILE A 137 -15.05 15.99 2.40
CA ILE A 137 -14.90 14.66 3.01
C ILE A 137 -16.24 13.97 3.20
N ALA A 138 -17.33 14.69 3.50
CA ALA A 138 -18.66 14.11 3.58
C ALA A 138 -19.12 13.52 2.24
N VAL A 139 -18.94 14.26 1.14
CA VAL A 139 -19.23 13.77 -0.22
C VAL A 139 -18.40 12.54 -0.55
N LEU A 140 -17.08 12.59 -0.31
CA LEU A 140 -16.19 11.46 -0.55
C LEU A 140 -16.53 10.23 0.31
N SER A 141 -16.99 10.45 1.55
CA SER A 141 -17.41 9.38 2.46
C SER A 141 -18.68 8.69 1.97
N VAL A 142 -19.64 9.45 1.44
CA VAL A 142 -20.84 8.90 0.80
C VAL A 142 -20.47 8.09 -0.45
N ILE A 143 -19.62 8.64 -1.32
CA ILE A 143 -19.14 7.93 -2.52
C ILE A 143 -18.42 6.63 -2.13
N ALA A 144 -17.52 6.69 -1.15
CA ALA A 144 -16.80 5.52 -0.66
C ALA A 144 -17.74 4.45 -0.10
N PHE A 145 -18.75 4.86 0.68
CA PHE A 145 -19.80 3.95 1.15
C PHE A 145 -20.55 3.28 0.01
N LEU A 146 -20.98 4.04 -1.01
CA LEU A 146 -21.66 3.51 -2.19
C LEU A 146 -20.79 2.51 -2.95
N MET A 147 -19.49 2.78 -3.09
CA MET A 147 -18.53 1.86 -3.74
C MET A 147 -18.32 0.58 -2.93
N LEU A 148 -18.22 0.67 -1.60
CA LEU A 148 -18.09 -0.50 -0.73
C LEU A 148 -19.38 -1.32 -0.67
N ALA A 149 -20.55 -0.66 -0.70
CA ALA A 149 -21.85 -1.31 -0.82
C ALA A 149 -21.99 -2.01 -2.18
N PHE A 150 -21.60 -1.35 -3.27
CA PHE A 150 -21.55 -1.96 -4.60
C PHE A 150 -20.65 -3.20 -4.60
N CYS A 151 -19.46 -3.12 -3.99
CA CYS A 151 -18.56 -4.27 -3.81
C CYS A 151 -19.26 -5.40 -3.04
N PHE A 152 -19.96 -5.09 -1.94
CA PHE A 152 -20.72 -6.07 -1.18
C PHE A 152 -21.75 -6.80 -2.05
N PHE A 153 -22.59 -6.08 -2.80
CA PHE A 153 -23.67 -6.68 -3.58
C PHE A 153 -23.20 -7.42 -4.83
N THR A 154 -22.08 -7.02 -5.43
CA THR A 154 -21.56 -7.63 -6.67
C THR A 154 -20.59 -8.78 -6.45
N THR A 155 -20.01 -8.90 -5.25
CA THR A 155 -19.09 -10.00 -4.92
C THR A 155 -19.81 -11.14 -4.21
N LYS A 156 -19.28 -12.36 -4.37
CA LYS A 156 -19.67 -13.54 -3.61
C LYS A 156 -18.41 -14.26 -3.15
N GLU A 157 -18.38 -14.62 -1.87
CA GLU A 157 -17.36 -15.52 -1.33
C GLU A 157 -17.69 -16.94 -1.83
N ARG A 158 -16.72 -17.59 -2.48
CA ARG A 158 -16.89 -18.93 -3.09
C ARG A 158 -15.99 -19.97 -2.45
N VAL A 159 -14.82 -19.56 -1.97
CA VAL A 159 -13.87 -20.46 -1.30
C VAL A 159 -14.25 -20.55 0.17
N GLU A 160 -14.79 -21.70 0.56
CA GLU A 160 -15.12 -21.98 1.94
C GLU A 160 -13.86 -22.35 2.73
N ALA A 161 -13.72 -21.81 3.94
CA ALA A 161 -12.65 -22.16 4.85
C ALA A 161 -13.19 -23.13 5.90
N PRO A 162 -12.50 -24.26 6.18
CA PRO A 162 -12.91 -25.16 7.24
C PRO A 162 -12.99 -24.41 8.57
N PRO A 163 -13.97 -24.74 9.44
CA PRO A 163 -14.12 -24.07 10.72
C PRO A 163 -12.92 -24.35 11.61
N SER A 164 -12.12 -23.31 11.89
CA SER A 164 -11.07 -23.33 12.90
C SER A 164 -11.61 -22.76 14.22
N SER A 165 -11.44 -23.51 15.31
CA SER A 165 -11.69 -23.06 16.68
C SER A 165 -10.39 -22.93 17.50
N THR A 166 -9.25 -22.87 16.83
CA THR A 166 -7.94 -22.85 17.51
C THR A 166 -7.66 -21.49 18.16
N SER A 167 -6.78 -21.48 19.15
CA SER A 167 -6.44 -20.26 19.87
C SER A 167 -5.69 -19.27 18.97
N MET A 168 -5.84 -17.96 19.19
CA MET A 168 -5.14 -16.92 18.41
C MET A 168 -3.62 -17.13 18.41
N ARG A 169 -3.08 -17.61 19.55
CA ARG A 169 -1.65 -17.90 19.71
C ARG A 169 -1.20 -19.03 18.80
N GLU A 170 -2.02 -20.06 18.63
CA GLU A 170 -1.74 -21.15 17.69
C GLU A 170 -1.80 -20.66 16.25
N ASP A 171 -2.82 -19.87 15.89
CA ASP A 171 -2.96 -19.35 14.52
C ASP A 171 -1.77 -18.44 14.14
N LEU A 172 -1.33 -17.58 15.06
CA LEU A 172 -0.11 -16.78 14.88
C LEU A 172 1.15 -17.65 14.77
N ARG A 173 1.24 -18.72 15.56
CA ARG A 173 2.38 -19.65 15.49
C ARG A 173 2.41 -20.37 14.14
N ASP A 174 1.25 -20.78 13.64
CA ASP A 174 1.12 -21.51 12.37
C ASP A 174 1.50 -20.62 11.19
N ILE A 175 1.09 -19.34 11.21
CA ILE A 175 1.54 -18.33 10.24
C ILE A 175 3.05 -18.11 10.31
N TRP A 176 3.60 -17.96 11.52
CA TRP A 176 5.04 -17.73 11.68
C TRP A 176 5.88 -18.94 11.23
N ARG A 177 5.35 -20.15 11.36
CA ARG A 177 6.00 -21.37 10.88
C ARG A 177 5.97 -21.50 9.36
N ASN A 178 4.97 -20.93 8.69
CA ASN A 178 4.89 -20.87 7.23
C ASN A 178 6.11 -20.11 6.68
N ASP A 179 7.02 -20.85 6.03
CA ASP A 179 8.25 -20.33 5.46
C ASP A 179 7.97 -19.39 4.30
N GLN A 180 7.00 -19.72 3.44
CA GLN A 180 6.64 -18.90 2.28
C GLN A 180 5.98 -17.58 2.71
N TRP A 181 5.20 -17.57 3.79
CA TRP A 181 4.66 -16.34 4.38
C TRP A 181 5.77 -15.39 4.84
N ARG A 182 6.80 -15.92 5.52
CA ARG A 182 7.97 -15.12 5.95
C ARG A 182 8.74 -14.55 4.77
N VAL A 183 8.93 -15.34 3.71
CA VAL A 183 9.56 -14.87 2.47
C VAL A 183 8.76 -13.73 1.85
N VAL A 184 7.43 -13.87 1.70
CA VAL A 184 6.56 -12.80 1.17
C VAL A 184 6.57 -11.56 2.07
N GLY A 185 6.66 -11.73 3.39
CA GLY A 185 6.83 -10.64 4.34
C GLY A 185 8.10 -9.83 4.08
N VAL A 186 9.25 -10.49 3.94
CA VAL A 186 10.54 -9.83 3.62
C VAL A 186 10.48 -9.12 2.26
N LEU A 187 9.93 -9.78 1.23
CA LEU A 187 9.74 -9.18 -0.09
C LEU A 187 8.84 -7.93 -0.01
N THR A 188 7.83 -7.96 0.86
CA THR A 188 6.93 -6.82 1.09
C THR A 188 7.64 -5.65 1.73
N ILE A 189 8.46 -5.88 2.77
CA ILE A 189 9.27 -4.80 3.38
C ILE A 189 10.18 -4.17 2.33
N LEU A 190 10.94 -4.98 1.59
CA LEU A 190 11.93 -4.48 0.63
C LEU A 190 11.28 -3.63 -0.48
N ASN A 191 10.20 -4.13 -1.09
CA ASN A 191 9.50 -3.39 -2.14
C ASN A 191 8.86 -2.10 -1.60
N ILE A 192 8.17 -2.17 -0.47
CA ILE A 192 7.46 -1.02 0.10
C ILE A 192 8.44 0.05 0.60
N LEU A 193 9.57 -0.37 1.18
CA LEU A 193 10.64 0.53 1.55
C LEU A 193 11.19 1.24 0.29
N ALA A 194 11.45 0.52 -0.79
CA ALA A 194 11.92 1.12 -2.05
C ALA A 194 10.92 2.14 -2.63
N VAL A 195 9.62 1.82 -2.65
CA VAL A 195 8.54 2.75 -3.04
C VAL A 195 8.54 3.99 -2.15
N CYS A 196 8.54 3.78 -0.84
CA CYS A 196 8.40 4.85 0.14
C CYS A 196 9.60 5.79 0.11
N VAL A 197 10.82 5.24 0.05
CA VAL A 197 12.06 6.01 -0.02
C VAL A 197 12.10 6.85 -1.29
N ARG A 198 11.81 6.25 -2.46
CA ARG A 198 11.78 6.97 -3.73
C ARG A 198 10.69 8.06 -3.72
N GLY A 199 9.47 7.72 -3.34
CA GLY A 199 8.35 8.65 -3.30
C GLY A 199 8.58 9.81 -2.32
N GLY A 200 9.15 9.53 -1.15
CA GLY A 200 9.49 10.56 -0.16
C GLY A 200 10.68 11.43 -0.56
N ALA A 201 11.69 10.86 -1.22
CA ALA A 201 12.84 11.60 -1.73
C ALA A 201 12.50 12.43 -3.00
N MET A 202 11.40 12.12 -3.70
CA MET A 202 11.03 12.77 -4.96
C MET A 202 10.94 14.29 -4.87
N MET A 203 10.29 14.84 -3.84
CA MET A 203 10.19 16.29 -3.65
C MET A 203 11.55 16.94 -3.44
N TYR A 204 12.42 16.32 -2.64
CA TYR A 204 13.76 16.80 -2.40
C TYR A 204 14.60 16.76 -3.69
N TYR A 205 14.44 15.70 -4.47
CA TYR A 205 15.14 15.53 -5.74
C TYR A 205 14.75 16.61 -6.76
N THR A 206 13.45 16.83 -6.99
CA THR A 206 12.99 17.86 -7.95
C THR A 206 13.36 19.27 -7.50
N THR A 207 13.33 19.53 -6.19
CA THR A 207 13.66 20.85 -5.64
C THR A 207 15.15 21.16 -5.69
N TRP A 208 15.99 20.23 -5.22
CA TRP A 208 17.41 20.51 -4.97
C TRP A 208 18.35 19.99 -6.06
N ILE A 209 17.94 18.99 -6.84
CA ILE A 209 18.75 18.42 -7.93
C ILE A 209 18.29 18.98 -9.28
N MET A 210 16.99 18.95 -9.56
CA MET A 210 16.42 19.54 -10.79
C MET A 210 16.14 21.04 -10.68
N GLY A 211 16.36 21.64 -9.50
CA GLY A 211 16.30 23.09 -9.30
C GLY A 211 14.89 23.70 -9.27
N SER A 212 13.81 22.90 -9.28
CA SER A 212 12.44 23.44 -9.29
C SER A 212 11.45 22.54 -8.56
N ALA A 213 10.92 23.03 -7.44
CA ALA A 213 9.83 22.37 -6.71
C ALA A 213 8.55 22.27 -7.55
N ALA A 214 8.35 23.15 -8.53
CA ALA A 214 7.18 23.12 -9.42
C ALA A 214 7.15 21.86 -10.30
N LEU A 215 8.31 21.25 -10.56
CA LEU A 215 8.41 20.00 -11.32
C LEU A 215 7.84 18.80 -10.55
N PHE A 216 7.72 18.86 -9.23
CA PHE A 216 7.27 17.74 -8.40
C PHE A 216 5.95 17.15 -8.89
N THR A 217 4.95 17.99 -9.13
CA THR A 217 3.61 17.55 -9.57
C THR A 217 3.66 16.85 -10.93
N ALA A 218 4.44 17.38 -11.87
CA ALA A 218 4.62 16.76 -13.19
C ALA A 218 5.38 15.43 -13.09
N PHE A 219 6.40 15.37 -12.24
CA PHE A 219 7.21 14.18 -12.00
C PHE A 219 6.40 13.06 -11.35
N LEU A 220 5.63 13.39 -10.30
CA LEU A 220 4.70 12.49 -9.63
C LEU A 220 3.59 12.02 -10.57
N THR A 221 3.04 12.92 -11.40
CA THR A 221 2.00 12.55 -12.38
C THR A 221 2.57 11.57 -13.41
N THR A 222 3.78 11.83 -13.93
CA THR A 222 4.47 10.93 -14.87
C THR A 222 4.68 9.55 -14.27
N TYR A 223 5.14 9.48 -13.01
CA TYR A 223 5.26 8.24 -12.26
C TYR A 223 3.91 7.52 -12.10
N CYS A 224 2.84 8.26 -11.76
CA CYS A 224 1.49 7.71 -11.60
C CYS A 224 0.87 7.20 -12.91
N VAL A 225 1.15 7.84 -14.04
CA VAL A 225 0.73 7.34 -15.36
C VAL A 225 1.45 6.03 -15.68
N GLY A 226 2.76 5.96 -15.40
CA GLY A 226 3.51 4.70 -15.48
C GLY A 226 2.88 3.62 -14.61
N ASN A 227 2.54 3.95 -13.36
CA ASN A 227 1.90 3.05 -12.40
C ASN A 227 0.57 2.44 -12.92
N LEU A 228 -0.26 3.23 -13.60
CA LEU A 228 -1.50 2.76 -14.22
C LEU A 228 -1.22 1.69 -15.28
N ILE A 229 -0.28 1.97 -16.17
CA ILE A 229 0.12 1.06 -17.25
C ILE A 229 0.72 -0.22 -16.67
N GLY A 230 1.63 -0.09 -15.68
CA GLY A 230 2.25 -1.21 -14.98
C GLY A 230 1.24 -2.17 -14.36
N SER A 231 0.25 -1.62 -13.66
CA SER A 231 -0.83 -2.42 -13.05
C SER A 231 -1.61 -3.21 -14.10
N ALA A 232 -1.92 -2.61 -15.25
CA ALA A 232 -2.64 -3.27 -16.34
C ALA A 232 -1.81 -4.37 -17.03
N LEU A 233 -0.49 -4.19 -17.11
CA LEU A 233 0.44 -5.15 -17.73
C LEU A 233 0.70 -6.41 -16.90
N ALA A 234 0.36 -6.41 -15.60
CA ALA A 234 0.59 -7.55 -14.72
C ALA A 234 -0.10 -8.83 -15.23
N LYS A 235 -1.39 -8.78 -15.55
CA LYS A 235 -2.10 -9.96 -16.08
C LYS A 235 -1.49 -10.53 -17.37
N PRO A 236 -1.38 -9.77 -18.49
CA PRO A 236 -0.87 -10.33 -19.74
C PRO A 236 0.56 -10.87 -19.62
N LEU A 237 1.44 -10.21 -18.87
CA LEU A 237 2.81 -10.70 -18.67
C LEU A 237 2.85 -12.00 -17.83
N THR A 238 1.97 -12.13 -16.84
CA THR A 238 1.86 -13.35 -16.03
C THR A 238 1.12 -14.51 -16.72
N ASP A 239 0.38 -14.23 -17.78
CA ASP A 239 -0.15 -15.27 -18.68
C ASP A 239 0.94 -15.81 -19.60
N TRP A 240 1.82 -14.92 -20.07
CA TRP A 240 2.97 -15.30 -20.89
C TRP A 240 4.02 -16.10 -20.11
N LYS A 241 4.31 -15.72 -18.87
CA LYS A 241 5.32 -16.38 -18.01
C LYS A 241 4.85 -16.48 -16.56
N CYS A 242 5.40 -17.47 -15.85
CA CYS A 242 5.07 -17.67 -14.43
C CYS A 242 5.27 -16.38 -13.63
N LYS A 243 4.27 -16.02 -12.80
CA LYS A 243 4.26 -14.82 -11.96
C LYS A 243 5.53 -14.60 -11.15
N VAL A 244 6.11 -15.67 -10.61
CA VAL A 244 7.36 -15.60 -9.84
C VAL A 244 8.53 -15.14 -10.72
N SER A 245 8.58 -15.62 -11.97
CA SER A 245 9.62 -15.24 -12.94
C SER A 245 9.49 -13.77 -13.34
N VAL A 246 8.26 -13.34 -13.67
CA VAL A 246 7.97 -11.94 -13.97
C VAL A 246 8.33 -11.04 -12.78
N PHE A 247 8.01 -11.45 -11.55
CA PHE A 247 8.32 -10.70 -10.33
C PHE A 247 9.82 -10.44 -10.15
N TRP A 248 10.66 -11.49 -10.22
CA TRP A 248 12.09 -11.31 -9.98
C TRP A 248 12.81 -10.65 -11.17
N TRP A 249 12.39 -10.89 -12.40
CA TRP A 249 12.90 -10.16 -13.57
C TRP A 249 12.63 -8.66 -13.47
N THR A 250 11.40 -8.30 -13.10
CA THR A 250 10.99 -6.90 -12.98
C THR A 250 11.75 -6.20 -11.87
N ASN A 251 11.93 -6.86 -10.71
CA ASN A 251 12.74 -6.32 -9.61
C ASN A 251 14.23 -6.19 -9.99
N ALA A 252 14.80 -7.17 -10.72
CA ALA A 252 16.17 -7.06 -11.20
C ALA A 252 16.33 -5.89 -12.19
N LEU A 253 15.38 -5.70 -13.10
CA LEU A 253 15.37 -4.56 -14.02
C LEU A 253 15.20 -3.23 -13.28
N LEU A 254 14.32 -3.16 -12.27
CA LEU A 254 14.18 -1.99 -11.40
C LEU A 254 15.48 -1.64 -10.70
N ALA A 255 16.23 -2.64 -10.21
CA ALA A 255 17.54 -2.41 -9.61
C ALA A 255 18.53 -1.81 -10.62
N VAL A 256 18.63 -2.40 -11.82
CA VAL A 256 19.52 -1.92 -12.88
C VAL A 256 19.16 -0.48 -13.31
N LEU A 257 17.88 -0.20 -13.55
CA LEU A 257 17.43 1.13 -13.93
C LEU A 257 17.63 2.16 -12.82
N SER A 258 17.45 1.76 -11.56
CA SER A 258 17.70 2.63 -10.41
C SER A 258 19.19 2.97 -10.26
N VAL A 259 20.09 2.03 -10.56
CA VAL A 259 21.54 2.30 -10.63
C VAL A 259 21.88 3.15 -11.85
N ALA A 260 21.31 2.87 -13.02
CA ALA A 260 21.55 3.66 -14.23
C ALA A 260 21.14 5.13 -14.04
N MET A 261 20.01 5.35 -13.35
CA MET A 261 19.49 6.67 -13.01
C MET A 261 20.45 7.49 -12.13
N PHE A 262 21.33 6.85 -11.33
CA PHE A 262 22.36 7.54 -10.53
C PHE A 262 23.40 8.25 -11.41
N PHE A 263 23.67 7.74 -12.61
CA PHE A 263 24.67 8.29 -13.52
C PHE A 263 24.09 9.34 -14.49
N VAL A 264 22.81 9.67 -14.39
CA VAL A 264 22.18 10.66 -15.26
C VAL A 264 22.61 12.07 -14.83
N PRO A 265 23.13 12.90 -15.75
CA PRO A 265 23.45 14.30 -15.47
C PRO A 265 22.23 15.10 -14.96
N MET A 266 22.46 16.05 -14.07
CA MET A 266 21.38 16.81 -13.41
C MET A 266 20.58 17.70 -14.37
N ASP A 267 21.20 18.13 -15.48
CA ASP A 267 20.61 18.94 -16.55
C ASP A 267 19.77 18.12 -17.55
N ALA A 268 19.83 16.78 -17.48
CA ALA A 268 19.10 15.89 -18.38
C ALA A 268 17.65 15.64 -17.91
N GLU A 269 16.85 16.71 -17.78
CA GLU A 269 15.49 16.65 -17.23
C GLU A 269 14.59 15.63 -17.96
N ILE A 270 14.54 15.67 -19.29
CA ILE A 270 13.70 14.76 -20.10
C ILE A 270 14.06 13.29 -19.82
N THR A 271 15.35 12.99 -19.71
CA THR A 271 15.85 11.66 -19.40
C THR A 271 15.32 11.20 -18.03
N MET A 272 15.27 12.09 -17.04
CA MET A 272 14.74 11.79 -15.71
C MET A 272 13.23 11.51 -15.73
N PHE A 273 12.47 12.22 -16.56
CA PHE A 273 11.05 11.93 -16.79
C PHE A 273 10.85 10.54 -17.43
N VAL A 274 11.70 10.16 -18.39
CA VAL A 274 11.66 8.82 -19.00
C VAL A 274 11.98 7.75 -17.95
N PHE A 275 13.02 7.94 -17.13
CA PHE A 275 13.35 7.00 -16.05
C PHE A 275 12.21 6.84 -15.06
N ILE A 276 11.62 7.93 -14.56
CA ILE A 276 10.56 7.82 -13.56
C ILE A 276 9.28 7.21 -14.12
N PHE A 277 8.98 7.45 -15.41
CA PHE A 277 7.88 6.79 -16.11
C PHE A 277 8.10 5.27 -16.16
N VAL A 278 9.25 4.82 -16.66
CA VAL A 278 9.57 3.39 -16.80
C VAL A 278 9.62 2.72 -15.41
N ILE A 279 10.21 3.37 -14.42
CA ILE A 279 10.25 2.88 -13.04
C ILE A 279 8.82 2.75 -12.48
N GLY A 280 7.93 3.71 -12.73
CA GLY A 280 6.52 3.63 -12.34
C GLY A 280 5.81 2.42 -12.96
N VAL A 281 6.01 2.19 -14.26
CA VAL A 281 5.49 0.99 -14.95
C VAL A 281 5.95 -0.29 -14.27
N LEU A 282 7.26 -0.43 -14.03
CA LEU A 282 7.80 -1.65 -13.43
C LEU A 282 7.39 -1.81 -11.97
N HIS A 283 7.26 -0.71 -11.21
CA HIS A 283 6.84 -0.76 -9.81
C HIS A 283 5.45 -1.36 -9.68
N GLN A 284 4.49 -0.83 -10.43
CA GLN A 284 3.12 -1.31 -10.35
C GLN A 284 2.87 -2.58 -11.14
N LEU A 285 3.81 -3.03 -11.98
CA LEU A 285 3.80 -4.39 -12.48
C LEU A 285 4.02 -5.41 -11.34
N VAL A 286 4.90 -5.09 -10.38
CA VAL A 286 5.23 -5.96 -9.24
C VAL A 286 4.10 -6.02 -8.22
N THR A 287 3.42 -4.90 -7.94
CA THR A 287 2.44 -4.80 -6.86
C THR A 287 1.30 -5.84 -6.96
N PRO A 288 0.54 -5.96 -8.06
CA PRO A 288 -0.52 -6.98 -8.16
C PRO A 288 0.00 -8.40 -7.98
N ILE A 289 1.19 -8.69 -8.51
CA ILE A 289 1.82 -10.01 -8.39
C ILE A 289 2.12 -10.31 -6.93
N GLN A 290 2.68 -9.35 -6.20
CA GLN A 290 2.98 -9.49 -4.77
C GLN A 290 1.71 -9.80 -3.96
N TRP A 291 0.61 -9.13 -4.24
CA TRP A 291 -0.67 -9.37 -3.57
C TRP A 291 -1.25 -10.76 -3.85
N VAL A 292 -1.03 -11.30 -5.04
CA VAL A 292 -1.35 -12.70 -5.32
C VAL A 292 -0.42 -13.65 -4.58
N MET A 293 0.88 -13.34 -4.48
CA MET A 293 1.83 -14.13 -3.68
C MET A 293 1.42 -14.22 -2.21
N MET A 294 0.81 -13.17 -1.64
CA MET A 294 0.22 -13.22 -0.29
C MET A 294 -0.91 -14.26 -0.21
N SER A 295 -1.79 -14.30 -1.21
CA SER A 295 -2.87 -15.29 -1.26
C SER A 295 -2.33 -16.72 -1.40
N ASP A 296 -1.27 -16.92 -2.18
CA ASP A 296 -0.64 -18.23 -2.32
C ASP A 296 -0.10 -18.78 -1.00
N THR A 297 0.38 -17.90 -0.11
CA THR A 297 0.86 -18.33 1.22
C THR A 297 -0.27 -18.80 2.13
N VAL A 298 -1.49 -18.28 1.92
CA VAL A 298 -2.70 -18.77 2.60
C VAL A 298 -3.03 -20.17 2.11
N ASP A 299 -3.07 -20.38 0.79
CA ASP A 299 -3.36 -21.70 0.21
C ASP A 299 -2.28 -22.73 0.62
N TYR A 300 -1.01 -22.34 0.61
CA TYR A 300 0.08 -23.21 1.07
C TYR A 300 0.00 -23.52 2.57
N GLY A 301 -0.39 -22.55 3.40
CA GLY A 301 -0.62 -22.76 4.83
C GLY A 301 -1.77 -23.73 5.09
N GLU A 302 -2.85 -23.63 4.32
CA GLU A 302 -3.96 -24.58 4.35
C GLU A 302 -3.52 -25.98 3.93
N TRP A 303 -2.73 -26.09 2.86
CA TRP A 303 -2.19 -27.38 2.41
C TRP A 303 -1.30 -28.04 3.47
N CYS A 304 -0.46 -27.28 4.16
CA CYS A 304 0.45 -27.82 5.19
C CYS A 304 -0.29 -28.18 6.50
N ASN A 305 -1.20 -27.31 6.96
CA ASN A 305 -1.73 -27.37 8.32
C ASN A 305 -3.22 -27.73 8.39
N GLY A 306 -3.90 -27.88 7.25
CA GLY A 306 -5.35 -28.11 7.17
C GLY A 306 -6.21 -26.91 7.60
N LYS A 307 -5.60 -25.75 7.83
CA LYS A 307 -6.25 -24.53 8.33
C LYS A 307 -6.14 -23.39 7.33
N ARG A 308 -7.27 -22.84 6.90
CA ARG A 308 -7.31 -21.66 6.03
C ARG A 308 -7.38 -20.37 6.85
N LEU A 309 -6.22 -19.82 7.19
CA LEU A 309 -6.06 -18.60 8.01
C LEU A 309 -5.93 -17.34 7.12
N THR A 310 -7.00 -16.98 6.40
CA THR A 310 -6.93 -15.93 5.38
C THR A 310 -6.81 -14.54 6.00
N GLY A 311 -7.73 -14.17 6.88
CA GLY A 311 -7.81 -12.85 7.51
C GLY A 311 -6.57 -12.52 8.31
N ILE A 312 -6.13 -13.43 9.20
CA ILE A 312 -4.94 -13.18 10.04
C ILE A 312 -3.63 -13.20 9.23
N SER A 313 -3.53 -13.98 8.15
CA SER A 313 -2.36 -13.96 7.26
C SER A 313 -2.26 -12.64 6.49
N PHE A 314 -3.38 -12.15 5.94
CA PHE A 314 -3.45 -10.84 5.30
C PHE A 314 -3.20 -9.70 6.29
N ALA A 315 -3.78 -9.77 7.49
CA ALA A 315 -3.52 -8.80 8.56
C ALA A 315 -2.03 -8.72 8.93
N GLY A 316 -1.39 -9.88 9.12
CA GLY A 316 0.04 -9.95 9.39
C GLY A 316 0.87 -9.37 8.24
N THR A 317 0.49 -9.63 6.99
CA THR A 317 1.22 -9.08 5.84
C THR A 317 1.02 -7.57 5.69
N LEU A 318 -0.18 -7.06 5.98
CA LEU A 318 -0.46 -5.62 6.00
C LEU A 318 0.28 -4.91 7.14
N PHE A 319 0.41 -5.54 8.29
CA PHE A 319 1.27 -5.06 9.37
C PHE A 319 2.73 -4.94 8.89
N VAL A 320 3.25 -5.98 8.23
CA VAL A 320 4.60 -5.97 7.66
C VAL A 320 4.76 -4.88 6.58
N LEU A 321 3.73 -4.64 5.77
CA LEU A 321 3.68 -3.53 4.82
C LEU A 321 3.78 -2.17 5.52
N LYS A 322 2.99 -1.96 6.57
CA LYS A 322 3.02 -0.72 7.38
C LYS A 322 4.39 -0.51 8.02
N LEU A 323 5.05 -1.58 8.47
CA LEU A 323 6.41 -1.54 8.99
C LEU A 323 7.40 -1.09 7.92
N GLY A 324 7.30 -1.62 6.69
CA GLY A 324 8.12 -1.17 5.56
C GLY A 324 7.95 0.32 5.25
N LEU A 325 6.72 0.85 5.30
CA LEU A 325 6.46 2.29 5.13
C LEU A 325 7.10 3.11 6.26
N ALA A 326 6.98 2.66 7.51
CA ALA A 326 7.56 3.36 8.65
C ALA A 326 9.09 3.41 8.59
N LEU A 327 9.72 2.27 8.24
CA LEU A 327 11.16 2.18 8.04
C LEU A 327 11.64 3.05 6.86
N GLY A 328 10.90 3.08 5.75
CA GLY A 328 11.22 3.94 4.60
C GLY A 328 11.19 5.42 4.96
N GLY A 329 10.14 5.88 5.65
CA GLY A 329 10.03 7.26 6.11
C GLY A 329 11.12 7.63 7.12
N ALA A 330 11.40 6.76 8.09
CA ALA A 330 12.47 6.96 9.07
C ALA A 330 13.85 7.03 8.41
N LEU A 331 14.12 6.16 7.42
CA LEU A 331 15.37 6.14 6.68
C LEU A 331 15.62 7.46 5.95
N ILE A 332 14.60 8.01 5.26
CA ILE A 332 14.71 9.33 4.63
C ILE A 332 15.08 10.39 5.68
N GLY A 333 14.35 10.43 6.80
CA GLY A 333 14.59 11.41 7.86
C GLY A 333 15.98 11.33 8.46
N TRP A 334 16.44 10.12 8.82
CA TRP A 334 17.77 9.90 9.39
C TRP A 334 18.89 10.23 8.41
N MET A 335 18.76 9.85 7.14
CA MET A 335 19.77 10.14 6.13
C MET A 335 19.84 11.65 5.85
N LEU A 336 18.70 12.34 5.70
CA LEU A 336 18.68 13.79 5.50
C LEU A 336 19.24 14.55 6.72
N ALA A 337 18.87 14.15 7.93
CA ALA A 337 19.41 14.74 9.16
C ALA A 337 20.92 14.52 9.30
N GLY A 338 21.39 13.29 9.00
CA GLY A 338 22.82 12.97 9.00
C GLY A 338 23.62 13.71 7.92
N GLY A 339 22.98 14.10 6.82
CA GLY A 339 23.56 14.98 5.78
C GLY A 339 23.60 16.46 6.15
N GLY A 340 22.87 16.87 7.19
CA GLY A 340 22.69 18.28 7.53
C GLY A 340 21.74 19.00 6.58
N TYR A 341 20.65 18.34 6.18
CA TYR A 341 19.58 18.97 5.39
C TYR A 341 18.98 20.17 6.12
N ASP A 342 18.97 21.33 5.46
CA ASP A 342 18.36 22.55 5.98
C ASP A 342 17.34 23.10 4.98
N ALA A 343 16.05 23.00 5.29
CA ALA A 343 14.97 23.49 4.43
C ALA A 343 15.01 25.01 4.18
N ALA A 344 15.66 25.79 5.06
CA ALA A 344 15.75 27.25 4.94
C ALA A 344 17.02 27.71 4.22
N ALA A 345 17.98 26.81 3.95
CA ALA A 345 19.20 27.15 3.26
C ALA A 345 18.92 27.57 1.80
N LYS A 346 19.64 28.58 1.30
CA LYS A 346 19.56 28.98 -0.11
C LYS A 346 20.10 27.90 -1.06
N THR A 347 21.05 27.10 -0.59
CA THR A 347 21.70 26.01 -1.29
C THR A 347 22.08 24.93 -0.29
N GLN A 348 21.94 23.66 -0.66
CA GLN A 348 22.35 22.54 0.19
C GLN A 348 23.85 22.27 0.09
N ASN A 349 24.42 21.69 1.14
CA ASN A 349 25.79 21.19 1.10
C ASN A 349 25.93 19.96 0.17
N SER A 350 27.15 19.64 -0.26
CA SER A 350 27.42 18.54 -1.19
C SER A 350 27.05 17.15 -0.65
N ALA A 351 27.18 16.95 0.67
CA ALA A 351 26.81 15.68 1.31
C ALA A 351 25.29 15.45 1.25
N THR A 352 24.48 16.46 1.56
CA THR A 352 23.01 16.44 1.46
C THR A 352 22.56 16.17 0.03
N LEU A 353 23.16 16.83 -0.96
CA LEU A 353 22.84 16.59 -2.38
C LEU A 353 23.12 15.13 -2.77
N THR A 354 24.27 14.59 -2.37
CA THR A 354 24.64 13.19 -2.60
C THR A 354 23.65 12.23 -1.94
N ILE A 355 23.22 12.54 -0.71
CA ILE A 355 22.22 11.75 0.03
C ILE A 355 20.86 11.78 -0.66
N ILE A 356 20.40 12.94 -1.15
CA ILE A 356 19.14 13.05 -1.90
C ILE A 356 19.20 12.19 -3.17
N ILE A 357 20.30 12.26 -3.91
CA ILE A 357 20.51 11.43 -5.10
C ILE A 357 20.49 9.94 -4.72
N ALA A 358 21.22 9.54 -3.68
CA ALA A 358 21.30 8.15 -3.23
C ALA A 358 19.95 7.60 -2.74
N LEU A 359 19.19 8.38 -1.97
CA LEU A 359 17.83 8.05 -1.55
C LEU A 359 16.91 7.86 -2.75
N PHE A 360 17.04 8.70 -3.79
CA PHE A 360 16.18 8.59 -4.96
C PHE A 360 16.56 7.45 -5.92
N THR A 361 17.81 6.97 -5.88
CA THR A 361 18.37 6.03 -6.86
C THR A 361 18.88 4.73 -6.22
N LEU A 362 20.03 4.78 -5.53
CA LEU A 362 20.77 3.62 -5.05
C LEU A 362 20.06 2.87 -3.92
N VAL A 363 19.41 3.56 -2.99
CA VAL A 363 18.72 2.92 -1.86
C VAL A 363 17.57 2.02 -2.37
N PRO A 364 16.63 2.52 -3.20
CA PRO A 364 15.67 1.66 -3.89
C PRO A 364 16.32 0.52 -4.68
N ALA A 365 17.45 0.80 -5.38
CA ALA A 365 18.13 -0.21 -6.19
C ALA A 365 18.57 -1.44 -5.38
N VAL A 366 19.16 -1.22 -4.20
CA VAL A 366 19.57 -2.29 -3.29
C VAL A 366 18.36 -3.09 -2.84
N CYS A 367 17.26 -2.43 -2.49
CA CYS A 367 16.04 -3.10 -2.07
C CYS A 367 15.43 -3.98 -3.16
N TYR A 368 15.34 -3.50 -4.40
CA TYR A 368 14.85 -4.32 -5.52
C TYR A 368 15.78 -5.48 -5.84
N LEU A 369 17.11 -5.27 -5.77
CA LEU A 369 18.08 -6.33 -6.01
C LEU A 369 17.92 -7.45 -4.98
N LEU A 370 17.86 -7.10 -3.70
CA LEU A 370 17.62 -8.06 -2.62
C LEU A 370 16.28 -8.77 -2.80
N SER A 371 15.23 -8.04 -3.17
CA SER A 371 13.90 -8.59 -3.45
C SER A 371 13.94 -9.61 -4.59
N ALA A 372 14.63 -9.29 -5.70
CA ALA A 372 14.80 -10.19 -6.84
C ALA A 372 15.56 -11.47 -6.45
N VAL A 373 16.68 -11.34 -5.72
CA VAL A 373 17.50 -12.46 -5.28
C VAL A 373 16.72 -13.37 -4.33
N ILE A 374 16.03 -12.78 -3.35
CA ILE A 374 15.25 -13.54 -2.36
C ILE A 374 14.09 -14.26 -3.03
N ALA A 375 13.34 -13.58 -3.91
CA ALA A 375 12.23 -14.20 -4.64
C ALA A 375 12.71 -15.36 -5.52
N LYS A 376 13.84 -15.19 -6.22
CA LYS A 376 14.39 -16.25 -7.09
C LYS A 376 14.87 -17.47 -6.30
N ARG A 377 15.46 -17.27 -5.12
CA ARG A 377 16.11 -18.33 -4.35
C ARG A 377 15.20 -19.03 -3.33
N TYR A 378 14.29 -18.30 -2.70
CA TYR A 378 13.55 -18.79 -1.53
C TYR A 378 12.04 -18.91 -1.75
N TYR A 379 11.46 -18.23 -2.75
CA TYR A 379 10.03 -18.37 -3.04
C TYR A 379 9.76 -19.55 -3.99
N THR A 380 9.01 -20.54 -3.52
CA THR A 380 8.84 -21.83 -4.22
C THR A 380 7.46 -22.02 -4.84
N LEU A 381 6.46 -21.22 -4.46
CA LEU A 381 5.06 -21.38 -4.87
C LEU A 381 4.81 -20.92 -6.32
N LYS A 382 5.23 -21.74 -7.28
CA LYS A 382 4.98 -21.53 -8.71
C LYS A 382 3.59 -22.05 -9.10
N THR A 383 2.99 -21.50 -10.15
CA THR A 383 1.66 -21.90 -10.64
C THR A 383 1.45 -23.43 -10.81
N PRO A 384 2.45 -24.23 -11.26
CA PRO A 384 2.31 -25.69 -11.32
C PRO A 384 2.29 -26.39 -9.95
N PHE A 385 2.88 -25.78 -8.92
CA PHE A 385 2.95 -26.34 -7.55
C PHE A 385 1.57 -26.33 -6.86
N LEU A 386 0.74 -25.34 -7.17
CA LEU A 386 -0.59 -25.15 -6.58
C LEU A 386 -1.70 -25.91 -7.31
N LYS A 387 -1.38 -26.68 -8.37
CA LYS A 387 -2.34 -27.47 -9.15
C LYS A 387 -2.37 -28.96 -8.77
N LYS A 388 -1.65 -29.38 -7.72
CA LYS A 388 -1.61 -30.77 -7.28
C LYS A 388 -2.55 -31.03 -6.12
#